data_AF-A0A558F3L0-F1
#
_entry.id   AF-A0A558F3L0-F1
#
_cell.length_a   1.000
_cell.length_b   1.000
_cell.length_c   1.000
_cell.angle_alpha   90.00
_cell.angle_beta   90.00
_cell.angle_gamma   90.00
#
_symmetry.space_group_name_H-M   'P 1'
#
loop_
_entity.id
_entity.type
_entity.pdbx_description
1 polymer ?
#
loop_
_entity_poly.entity_id
_entity_poly.type
_entity_poly.pdbx_seq_one_letter_code
_entity_poly.pdbx_strand_id
1 'polypeptide(L)'
;MTVVEEIVHRHCVDDQIERFLSLGSGLNWESFDFSTNLEPSRFLKKGLVFSGSTKLPDNQEDASWVGVQHWCKCLSEIRIAVSGCEWNVEVEDHEMQWDAAVNAYDPTR
;
A
#
# COMPACT_ATOMS: atom_id res chain seq x y z
N MET A 1 9.48 -15.28 -5.56
CA MET A 1 9.04 -13.99 -5.03
C MET A 1 8.95 -13.01 -6.19
N THR A 2 7.78 -12.42 -6.42
CA THR A 2 7.59 -11.40 -7.47
C THR A 2 8.20 -10.06 -7.04
N VAL A 3 8.42 -9.13 -7.98
CA VAL A 3 8.93 -7.78 -7.65
C VAL A 3 8.00 -7.04 -6.69
N VAL A 4 6.68 -7.28 -6.80
CA VAL A 4 5.66 -6.72 -5.91
C VAL A 4 5.84 -7.25 -4.49
N GLU A 5 5.98 -8.57 -4.32
CA GLU A 5 6.20 -9.20 -3.02
C GLU A 5 7.49 -8.70 -2.36
N GLU A 6 8.55 -8.49 -3.13
CA GLU A 6 9.80 -7.93 -2.62
C GLU A 6 9.63 -6.49 -2.12
N ILE A 7 8.91 -5.64 -2.86
CA ILE A 7 8.63 -4.25 -2.44
C ILE A 7 7.77 -4.25 -1.18
N VAL A 8 6.67 -5.01 -1.13
CA VAL A 8 5.81 -5.07 0.05
C VAL A 8 6.58 -5.59 1.27
N HIS A 9 7.44 -6.59 1.09
CA HIS A 9 8.28 -7.10 2.18
C HIS A 9 9.26 -6.05 2.72
N ARG A 10 9.88 -5.23 1.87
CA ARG A 10 10.76 -4.12 2.31
C ARG A 10 10.01 -3.04 3.11
N HIS A 11 8.70 -2.94 2.91
CA HIS A 11 7.82 -2.01 3.60
C HIS A 11 6.94 -2.69 4.65
N CYS A 12 7.22 -3.96 5.01
CA CYS A 12 6.42 -4.62 6.03
C CYS A 12 6.60 -3.93 7.39
N VAL A 13 5.57 -4.02 8.20
CA VAL A 13 5.51 -3.37 9.51
C VAL A 13 5.40 -4.40 10.64
N ASP A 14 5.80 -5.65 10.37
CA ASP A 14 5.59 -6.79 11.26
C ASP A 14 6.30 -6.60 12.61
N ASP A 15 7.53 -6.07 12.61
CA ASP A 15 8.27 -5.74 13.82
C ASP A 15 7.54 -4.65 14.65
N GLN A 16 6.94 -3.66 13.98
CA GLN A 16 6.15 -2.61 14.63
C GLN A 16 4.85 -3.15 15.21
N ILE A 17 4.19 -4.07 14.51
CA ILE A 17 2.99 -4.77 14.98
C ILE A 17 3.34 -5.57 16.24
N GLU A 18 4.40 -6.39 16.20
CA GLU A 18 4.82 -7.20 17.35
C GLU A 18 5.16 -6.32 18.55
N ARG A 19 5.86 -5.20 18.32
CA ARG A 19 6.19 -4.23 19.36
C ARG A 19 4.94 -3.60 19.98
N PHE A 20 3.95 -3.23 19.17
CA PHE A 20 2.70 -2.68 19.67
C PHE A 20 1.92 -3.71 20.51
N LEU A 21 1.82 -4.95 20.04
CA LEU A 21 1.12 -6.03 20.74
C LEU A 21 1.81 -6.43 22.04
N SER A 22 3.15 -6.41 22.07
CA SER A 22 3.94 -6.86 23.23
C SER A 22 4.13 -5.78 24.30
N LEU A 23 4.31 -4.51 23.88
CA LEU A 23 4.69 -3.42 24.78
C LEU A 23 3.60 -2.35 24.92
N GLY A 24 2.54 -2.38 24.12
CA GLY A 24 1.54 -1.30 24.03
C GLY A 24 2.13 0.02 23.49
N SER A 25 3.30 -0.04 22.85
CA SER A 25 4.07 1.13 22.42
C SER A 25 4.15 1.19 20.90
N GLY A 26 3.86 2.36 20.33
CA GLY A 26 3.91 2.60 18.88
C GLY A 26 2.52 2.77 18.27
N LEU A 27 2.45 2.63 16.95
CA LEU A 27 1.20 2.70 16.20
C LEU A 27 0.56 1.31 16.07
N ASN A 28 -0.77 1.25 16.03
CA ASN A 28 -1.53 0.02 15.81
C ASN A 28 -1.57 -0.37 14.33
N TRP A 29 -0.39 -0.63 13.77
CA TRP A 29 -0.25 -1.07 12.38
C TRP A 29 -1.04 -2.36 12.09
N GLU A 30 -1.43 -2.51 10.84
CA GLU A 30 -1.86 -3.79 10.27
C GLU A 30 -0.99 -4.12 9.05
N SER A 31 -0.80 -5.40 8.78
CA SER A 31 -0.07 -5.84 7.59
C SER A 31 -0.85 -5.48 6.33
N PHE A 32 -0.13 -5.35 5.22
CA PHE A 32 -0.76 -5.13 3.91
C PHE A 32 -1.30 -6.47 3.39
N ASP A 33 -2.62 -6.60 3.27
CA ASP A 33 -3.25 -7.78 2.67
C ASP A 33 -3.33 -7.59 1.16
N PHE A 34 -2.71 -8.48 0.39
CA PHE A 34 -2.63 -8.33 -1.06
C PHE A 34 -2.56 -9.66 -1.80
N SER A 35 -2.87 -9.58 -3.09
CA SER A 35 -2.79 -10.67 -4.05
C SER A 35 -2.11 -10.21 -5.34
N THR A 36 -1.37 -11.12 -5.96
CA THR A 36 -0.72 -10.91 -7.26
C THR A 36 -1.18 -11.97 -8.27
N ASN A 37 -0.98 -11.70 -9.56
CA ASN A 37 -1.23 -12.66 -10.64
C ASN A 37 -2.67 -13.22 -10.65
N LEU A 38 -3.67 -12.35 -10.43
CA LEU A 38 -5.05 -12.76 -10.51
C LEU A 38 -5.38 -13.07 -11.97
N GLU A 39 -5.79 -14.31 -12.24
CA GLU A 39 -6.05 -14.79 -13.60
C GLU A 39 -6.94 -13.79 -14.35
N PRO A 40 -6.66 -13.51 -15.64
CA PRO A 40 -7.53 -12.68 -16.44
C PRO A 40 -8.93 -13.28 -16.36
N SER A 41 -9.88 -12.54 -15.77
CA SER A 41 -11.24 -13.04 -15.72
C SER A 41 -11.68 -13.23 -17.18
N ARG A 42 -12.29 -14.37 -17.52
CA ARG A 42 -12.77 -14.63 -18.89
C ARG A 42 -13.72 -13.53 -19.41
N PHE A 43 -14.22 -12.68 -18.51
CA PHE A 43 -15.12 -11.56 -18.78
C PHE A 43 -14.41 -10.20 -18.90
N LEU A 44 -13.23 -10.02 -18.32
CA LEU A 44 -12.46 -8.78 -18.43
C LEU A 44 -11.43 -8.92 -19.56
N LYS A 45 -11.43 -7.96 -20.48
CA LYS A 45 -10.35 -7.82 -21.49
C LYS A 45 -8.99 -7.43 -20.87
N LYS A 46 -8.93 -7.24 -19.55
CA LYS A 46 -7.77 -6.80 -18.77
C LYS A 46 -7.57 -7.77 -17.59
N GLY A 47 -6.34 -8.17 -17.33
CA GLY A 47 -5.98 -8.99 -16.16
C GLY A 47 -5.68 -8.11 -14.94
N LEU A 48 -5.88 -8.65 -13.74
CA LEU A 48 -5.58 -7.95 -12.49
C LEU A 48 -4.20 -8.40 -11.99
N VAL A 49 -3.25 -7.47 -12.00
CA VAL A 49 -1.84 -7.78 -11.69
C VAL A 49 -1.58 -7.76 -10.18
N PHE A 50 -2.18 -6.79 -9.49
CA PHE A 50 -2.01 -6.55 -8.07
C PHE A 50 -3.27 -5.90 -7.49
N SER A 51 -3.69 -6.35 -6.32
CA SER A 51 -4.77 -5.74 -5.53
C SER A 51 -4.52 -6.00 -4.06
N GLY A 52 -4.79 -5.03 -3.21
CA GLY A 52 -4.64 -5.17 -1.78
C GLY A 52 -5.17 -3.97 -1.01
N SER A 53 -5.19 -4.10 0.30
CA SER A 53 -5.67 -3.09 1.23
C SER A 53 -5.05 -3.32 2.61
N THR A 54 -5.09 -2.28 3.44
CA THR A 54 -4.72 -2.37 4.84
C THR A 54 -5.48 -1.32 5.63
N LYS A 55 -5.63 -1.55 6.94
CA LYS A 55 -6.16 -0.52 7.83
C LYS A 55 -5.03 0.43 8.22
N LEU A 56 -5.32 1.74 8.16
CA LEU A 56 -4.40 2.74 8.67
C LEU A 56 -4.40 2.74 10.21
N PRO A 57 -3.24 2.98 10.85
CA PRO A 57 -3.21 3.15 12.28
C PRO A 57 -4.00 4.41 12.68
N ASP A 58 -4.68 4.34 13.82
CA ASP A 58 -5.64 5.35 14.30
C ASP A 58 -5.51 5.61 15.82
N ASN A 59 -4.51 5.01 16.48
CA ASN A 59 -4.37 5.07 17.94
C ASN A 59 -3.70 6.34 18.48
N GLN A 60 -3.24 7.25 17.63
CA GLN A 60 -2.61 8.53 17.97
C GLN A 60 -3.05 9.62 16.99
N GLU A 61 -2.90 10.89 17.35
CA GLU A 61 -3.36 12.06 16.56
C GLU A 61 -2.85 12.04 15.11
N ASP A 62 -1.56 11.79 14.91
CA ASP A 62 -0.94 11.75 13.57
C ASP A 62 -0.79 10.32 13.01
N ALA A 63 -1.37 9.31 13.66
CA ALA A 63 -1.16 7.91 13.31
C ALA A 63 -1.51 7.64 11.85
N SER A 64 -2.71 8.04 11.43
CA SER A 64 -3.21 7.77 10.09
C SER A 64 -2.37 8.49 9.04
N TRP A 65 -1.88 9.71 9.34
CA TRP A 65 -0.99 10.44 8.45
C TRP A 65 0.33 9.72 8.21
N VAL A 66 0.98 9.22 9.28
CA VAL A 66 2.19 8.40 9.16
C VAL A 66 1.91 7.12 8.37
N GLY A 67 0.76 6.51 8.58
CA GLY A 67 0.29 5.34 7.82
C GLY A 67 0.19 5.60 6.33
N VAL A 68 -0.51 6.67 5.94
CA VAL A 68 -0.70 7.04 4.53
C VAL A 68 0.66 7.30 3.87
N GLN A 69 1.54 8.08 4.51
CA GLN A 69 2.86 8.37 3.95
C GLN A 69 3.69 7.10 3.70
N HIS A 70 3.68 6.16 4.64
CA HIS A 70 4.37 4.87 4.52
C HIS A 70 3.83 4.05 3.35
N TRP A 71 2.52 3.85 3.29
CA TRP A 71 1.90 3.03 2.25
C TRP A 71 1.91 3.69 0.86
N CYS A 72 1.78 5.02 0.76
CA CYS A 72 1.97 5.77 -0.48
C CYS A 72 3.37 5.55 -1.05
N LYS A 73 4.40 5.52 -0.21
CA LYS A 73 5.78 5.22 -0.64
C LYS A 73 5.90 3.80 -1.20
N CYS A 74 5.36 2.81 -0.49
CA CYS A 74 5.32 1.42 -0.96
C CYS A 74 4.60 1.29 -2.32
N LEU A 75 3.38 1.84 -2.43
CA LEU A 75 2.58 1.79 -3.66
C LEU A 75 3.23 2.54 -4.83
N SER A 76 3.98 3.61 -4.55
CA SER A 76 4.74 4.33 -5.57
C SER A 76 5.84 3.46 -6.17
N GLU A 77 6.60 2.75 -5.32
CA GLU A 77 7.63 1.80 -5.78
C GLU A 77 7.01 0.67 -6.60
N ILE A 78 5.84 0.15 -6.19
CA ILE A 78 5.12 -0.89 -6.94
C ILE A 78 4.67 -0.38 -8.31
N ARG A 79 4.05 0.81 -8.38
CA ARG A 79 3.58 1.39 -9.65
C ARG A 79 4.72 1.64 -10.64
N ILE A 80 5.90 2.06 -10.15
CA ILE A 80 7.09 2.21 -10.99
C ILE A 80 7.56 0.86 -11.52
N ALA A 81 7.61 -0.17 -10.66
CA ALA A 81 8.09 -1.50 -11.04
C ALA A 81 7.14 -2.22 -12.00
N VAL A 82 5.84 -1.95 -11.91
CA VAL A 82 4.79 -2.59 -12.72
C VAL A 82 4.20 -1.56 -13.69
N SER A 83 4.96 -1.32 -14.76
CA SER A 83 4.59 -0.38 -15.82
C SER A 83 3.50 -0.92 -16.75
N GLY A 84 2.74 -0.01 -17.37
CA GLY A 84 1.74 -0.37 -18.39
C GLY A 84 0.39 -0.85 -17.83
N CYS A 85 0.21 -0.77 -16.51
CA CYS A 85 -1.06 -1.03 -15.84
C CYS A 85 -1.81 0.28 -15.53
N GLU A 86 -3.13 0.17 -15.45
CA GLU A 86 -3.97 1.19 -14.83
C GLU A 86 -3.95 0.99 -13.32
N TRP A 87 -3.90 2.09 -12.57
CA TRP A 87 -3.79 2.08 -11.12
C TRP A 87 -4.96 2.85 -10.50
N ASN A 88 -5.60 2.25 -9.51
CA ASN A 88 -6.52 2.93 -8.62
C ASN A 88 -5.99 2.79 -7.19
N VAL A 89 -5.82 3.91 -6.49
CA VAL A 89 -5.36 3.94 -5.09
C VAL A 89 -6.25 4.93 -4.36
N GLU A 90 -6.84 4.47 -3.28
CA GLU A 90 -7.82 5.23 -2.51
C GLU A 90 -7.50 5.13 -1.01
N VAL A 91 -7.78 6.19 -0.27
CA VAL A 91 -7.77 6.23 1.19
C VAL A 91 -9.12 6.77 1.64
N GLU A 92 -9.91 5.99 2.39
CA GLU A 92 -11.24 6.40 2.87
C GLU A 92 -12.12 6.99 1.74
N ASP A 93 -12.23 6.28 0.61
CA ASP A 93 -12.94 6.68 -0.61
C ASP A 93 -12.38 7.93 -1.34
N HIS A 94 -11.21 8.44 -0.94
CA HIS A 94 -10.51 9.54 -1.63
C HIS A 94 -9.40 8.99 -2.53
N GLU A 95 -9.50 9.25 -3.83
CA GLU A 95 -8.49 8.87 -4.81
C GLU A 95 -7.17 9.60 -4.56
N MET A 96 -6.08 8.84 -4.38
CA MET A 96 -4.73 9.37 -4.21
C MET A 96 -4.14 9.77 -5.55
N GLN A 97 -3.76 11.04 -5.67
CA GLN A 97 -3.22 11.58 -6.91
C GLN A 97 -1.78 11.11 -7.16
N TRP A 98 -1.52 10.69 -8.40
CA TRP A 98 -0.18 10.36 -8.85
C TRP A 98 0.53 11.59 -9.40
N ASP A 99 1.64 11.98 -8.79
CA ASP A 99 2.54 12.99 -9.32
C ASP A 99 3.59 12.35 -10.23
N ALA A 100 3.41 12.54 -11.54
CA ALA A 100 4.33 12.03 -12.56
C ALA A 100 5.70 12.75 -12.59
N ALA A 101 5.83 13.96 -12.01
CA ALA A 101 7.09 14.68 -11.97
C ALA A 101 8.06 14.07 -10.97
N VAL A 102 7.55 13.58 -9.84
CA VAL A 102 8.35 12.95 -8.77
C VAL A 102 8.18 11.43 -8.70
N ASN A 103 7.30 10.85 -9.52
CA ASN A 103 6.93 9.44 -9.53
C ASN A 103 6.48 8.94 -8.15
N ALA A 104 5.53 9.66 -7.54
CA ALA A 104 4.99 9.28 -6.24
C ALA A 104 3.50 9.58 -6.13
N TYR A 105 2.80 8.80 -5.31
CA TYR A 105 1.50 9.18 -4.78
C TYR A 105 1.69 10.31 -3.77
N ASP A 106 0.93 11.39 -3.96
CA ASP A 106 0.96 12.54 -3.06
C ASP A 106 -0.11 12.36 -1.97
N PRO A 107 0.29 12.11 -0.70
CA PRO A 107 -0.67 11.92 0.37
C PRO A 107 -1.39 13.21 0.78
N THR A 108 -0.95 14.38 0.28
CA THR A 108 -1.54 15.69 0.60
C THR A 108 -2.63 16.13 -0.39
N ARG A 109 -2.90 15.36 -1.45
CA ARG A 109 -3.73 15.79 -2.58
C ARG A 109 -4.80 14.80 -3.01
#